data_AF-A0A0B5AQ73-F1
#
_entry.id   AF-A0A0B5AQ73-F1
#
_cell.length_a   1.000
_cell.length_b   1.000
_cell.length_c   1.000
_cell.angle_alpha   90.00
_cell.angle_beta   90.00
_cell.angle_gamma   90.00
#
_symmetry.space_group_name_H-M   'P 1'
#
loop_
_entity.id
_entity.type
_entity.pdbx_description
1 polymer ?
#
loop_
_entity_poly.entity_id
_entity_poly.type
_entity_poly.pdbx_seq_one_letter_code
_entity_poly.pdbx_strand_id
1 'polypeptide(L)'
;MTDQYYSVWYDAIYEDMVHIGENVAFDFEDALYYQYIEFSDNGSIEEFEELMASVETQISDLKTPPDEYQQTYDTQLEMYLSLKALSSLAIEPSGSLDSFTDDINKLVDEMLDANNKYSVQLPDSE
;
A
#
# COMPACT_ATOMS: atom_id res chain seq x y z
N MET A 1 -3.64 1.08 6.90
CA MET A 1 -2.94 2.38 7.02
C MET A 1 -3.53 3.42 6.08
N THR A 2 -3.68 3.15 4.78
CA THR A 2 -4.29 4.06 3.78
C THR A 2 -5.67 4.60 4.18
N ASP A 3 -6.59 3.75 4.66
CA ASP A 3 -7.92 4.17 5.11
C ASP A 3 -7.88 5.16 6.28
N GLN A 4 -6.93 4.95 7.20
CA GLN A 4 -6.74 5.83 8.36
C GLN A 4 -6.19 7.19 7.90
N TYR A 5 -5.22 7.19 6.97
CA TYR A 5 -4.74 8.42 6.36
C TYR A 5 -5.86 9.14 5.61
N TYR A 6 -6.72 8.43 4.87
CA TYR A 6 -7.89 9.05 4.24
C TYR A 6 -8.80 9.73 5.28
N SER A 7 -9.10 9.06 6.41
CA SER A 7 -9.93 9.64 7.48
C SER A 7 -9.28 10.89 8.07
N VAL A 8 -8.01 10.82 8.46
CA VAL A 8 -7.29 11.96 9.04
C VAL A 8 -7.20 13.13 8.07
N TRP A 9 -6.95 12.84 6.80
CA TRP A 9 -6.87 13.84 5.73
C TRP A 9 -8.23 14.50 5.49
N TYR A 10 -9.29 13.71 5.44
CA TYR A 10 -10.66 14.22 5.31
C TYR A 10 -11.02 15.11 6.51
N ASP A 11 -10.79 14.64 7.73
CA ASP A 11 -11.11 15.38 8.95
C ASP A 11 -10.29 16.69 9.03
N ALA A 12 -9.03 16.67 8.64
CA ALA A 12 -8.19 17.88 8.63
C ALA A 12 -8.65 18.97 7.63
N ILE A 13 -9.46 18.60 6.63
CA ILE A 13 -10.02 19.54 5.66
C ILE A 13 -11.36 20.12 6.15
N TYR A 14 -12.17 19.30 6.83
CA TYR A 14 -13.58 19.64 7.11
C TYR A 14 -13.89 19.91 8.59
N GLU A 15 -13.00 19.52 9.51
CA GLU A 15 -13.15 19.74 10.95
C GLU A 15 -12.17 20.81 11.44
N ASP A 16 -12.54 21.48 12.54
CA ASP A 16 -11.70 22.55 13.15
C ASP A 16 -10.44 21.99 13.84
N MET A 17 -10.46 20.72 14.23
CA MET A 17 -9.33 20.02 14.86
C MET A 17 -9.50 18.49 14.71
N VAL A 18 -8.39 17.78 14.62
CA VAL A 18 -8.36 16.31 14.48
C VAL A 18 -7.62 15.70 15.67
N HIS A 19 -8.20 14.68 16.29
CA HIS A 19 -7.55 13.91 17.34
C HIS A 19 -6.88 12.67 16.75
N ILE A 20 -5.56 12.54 16.96
CA ILE A 20 -4.78 11.35 16.56
C ILE A 20 -4.03 10.84 17.78
N GLY A 21 -4.48 9.71 18.33
CA GLY A 21 -3.97 9.19 19.60
C GLY A 21 -4.17 10.22 20.73
N GLU A 22 -3.07 10.60 21.39
CA GLU A 22 -3.07 11.66 22.41
C GLU A 22 -2.85 13.07 21.84
N ASN A 23 -2.55 13.19 20.54
CA ASN A 23 -2.24 14.46 19.89
C ASN A 23 -3.49 15.12 19.29
N VAL A 24 -3.44 16.44 19.12
CA VAL A 24 -4.47 17.25 18.47
C VAL A 24 -3.82 18.08 17.38
N ALA A 25 -4.25 17.87 16.13
CA ALA A 25 -3.82 18.67 14.99
C ALA A 25 -4.84 19.76 14.67
N PHE A 26 -4.33 20.94 14.30
CA PHE A 26 -5.12 22.10 13.87
C PHE A 26 -4.92 22.44 12.40
N ASP A 27 -3.93 21.83 11.76
CA ASP A 27 -3.69 21.92 10.33
C ASP A 27 -3.40 20.53 9.74
N PHE A 28 -3.34 20.52 8.42
CA PHE A 28 -3.23 19.32 7.63
C PHE A 28 -1.87 18.63 7.80
N GLU A 29 -0.80 19.41 7.82
CA GLU A 29 0.57 18.92 7.96
C GLU A 29 0.79 18.25 9.33
N ASP A 30 0.31 18.86 10.41
CA ASP A 30 0.38 18.28 11.75
C ASP A 30 -0.45 16.99 11.83
N ALA A 31 -1.63 16.95 11.19
CA ALA A 31 -2.50 15.78 11.20
C ALA A 31 -1.82 14.56 10.56
N LEU A 32 -1.20 14.74 9.38
CA LEU A 32 -0.45 13.68 8.73
C LEU A 32 0.78 13.26 9.54
N TYR A 33 1.51 14.23 10.09
CA TYR A 33 2.68 13.95 10.90
C TYR A 33 2.34 13.13 12.15
N TYR A 34 1.29 13.49 12.88
CA TYR A 34 0.85 12.73 14.05
C TYR A 34 0.34 11.34 13.69
N GLN A 35 -0.33 11.19 12.54
CA GLN A 35 -0.76 9.87 12.08
C GLN A 35 0.43 8.97 11.70
N TYR A 36 1.48 9.54 11.10
CA TYR A 36 2.73 8.84 10.87
C TYR A 36 3.39 8.40 12.19
N ILE A 37 3.47 9.31 13.18
CA ILE A 37 4.04 8.99 14.50
C ILE A 37 3.25 7.88 15.19
N GLU A 38 1.93 7.93 15.18
CA GLU A 38 1.08 6.87 15.74
C GLU A 38 1.40 5.50 15.12
N PHE A 39 1.55 5.44 13.79
CA PHE A 39 1.92 4.20 13.11
C PHE A 39 3.37 3.77 13.36
N SER A 40 4.28 4.72 13.55
CA SER A 40 5.66 4.42 13.89
C SER A 40 5.77 3.87 15.30
N ASP A 41 5.09 4.50 16.27
CA ASP A 41 5.16 4.16 17.69
C ASP A 41 4.46 2.83 18.01
N ASN A 42 3.39 2.51 17.28
CA ASN A 42 2.69 1.24 17.44
C ASN A 42 3.29 0.08 16.62
N GLY A 43 4.37 0.32 15.87
CA GLY A 43 5.08 -0.69 15.07
C GLY A 43 4.43 -1.01 13.71
N SER A 44 3.32 -0.38 13.33
CA SER A 44 2.64 -0.65 12.05
C SER A 44 3.56 -0.43 10.84
N ILE A 45 4.41 0.60 10.88
CA ILE A 45 5.36 0.87 9.79
C ILE A 45 6.40 -0.25 9.71
N GLU A 46 7.00 -0.62 10.84
CA GLU A 46 8.02 -1.68 10.90
C GLU A 46 7.47 -3.03 10.42
N GLU A 47 6.32 -3.46 10.94
CA GLU A 47 5.66 -4.71 10.53
C GLU A 47 5.37 -4.73 9.02
N PHE A 48 4.95 -3.59 8.46
CA PHE A 48 4.62 -3.48 7.06
C PHE A 48 5.87 -3.45 6.16
N GLU A 49 6.94 -2.76 6.57
CA GLU A 49 8.23 -2.78 5.88
C GLU A 49 8.85 -4.18 5.87
N GLU A 50 8.78 -4.92 7.00
CA GLU A 50 9.23 -6.31 7.08
C GLU A 50 8.45 -7.23 6.14
N LEU A 51 7.13 -7.06 6.08
CA LEU A 51 6.28 -7.79 5.14
C LEU A 51 6.70 -7.51 3.69
N MET A 52 6.91 -6.24 3.34
CA MET A 52 7.34 -5.84 1.99
C MET A 52 8.71 -6.40 1.62
N ALA A 53 9.67 -6.42 2.56
CA ALA A 53 10.97 -7.03 2.37
C ALA A 53 10.89 -8.55 2.16
N SER A 54 9.97 -9.23 2.87
CA SER A 54 9.69 -10.65 2.66
C SER A 54 9.13 -10.94 1.27
N VAL A 55 8.17 -10.14 0.81
CA VAL A 55 7.60 -10.25 -0.54
C VAL A 55 8.66 -9.98 -1.62
N GLU A 56 9.48 -8.93 -1.45
CA GLU A 56 10.56 -8.61 -2.39
C GLU A 56 11.58 -9.76 -2.50
N THR A 57 11.91 -10.39 -1.36
CA THR A 57 12.79 -11.57 -1.34
C THR A 57 12.18 -12.71 -2.14
N GLN A 58 10.89 -13.02 -1.94
CA GLN A 58 10.21 -14.10 -2.66
C GLN A 58 10.16 -13.83 -4.18
N ILE A 59 9.85 -12.61 -4.61
CA ILE A 59 9.85 -12.24 -6.04
C ILE A 59 11.27 -12.31 -6.63
N SER A 60 12.29 -11.90 -5.87
CA SER A 60 13.69 -12.00 -6.31
C SER A 60 14.14 -13.45 -6.46
N ASP A 61 13.73 -14.35 -5.56
CA ASP A 61 14.07 -15.78 -5.63
C ASP A 61 13.47 -16.46 -6.87
N LEU A 62 12.37 -15.93 -7.38
CA LEU A 62 11.65 -16.44 -8.56
C LEU A 62 12.12 -15.85 -9.89
N LYS A 63 13.09 -14.93 -9.91
CA LYS A 63 13.51 -14.17 -11.11
C LYS A 63 13.99 -14.98 -12.32
N THR A 64 14.29 -16.27 -12.11
CA THR A 64 14.71 -17.19 -13.18
C THR A 64 13.75 -18.38 -13.21
N PRO A 65 12.47 -18.17 -13.56
CA PRO A 65 11.50 -19.26 -13.60
C PRO A 65 11.79 -20.16 -14.82
N PRO A 66 11.37 -21.44 -14.80
CA PRO A 66 11.24 -22.23 -16.02
C PRO A 66 10.33 -21.54 -17.05
N ASP A 67 10.56 -21.77 -18.35
CA ASP A 67 9.82 -21.12 -19.44
C ASP A 67 8.29 -21.21 -19.29
N GLU A 68 7.78 -22.35 -18.80
CA GLU A 68 6.34 -22.58 -18.58
C GLU A 68 5.72 -21.68 -17.49
N TYR A 69 6.55 -21.13 -16.58
CA TYR A 69 6.12 -20.23 -15.51
C TYR A 69 6.51 -18.78 -15.74
N GLN A 70 7.13 -18.44 -16.88
CA GLN A 70 7.56 -17.06 -17.17
C GLN A 70 6.38 -16.08 -17.11
N GLN A 71 5.25 -16.43 -17.72
CA GLN A 71 4.05 -15.59 -17.74
C GLN A 71 3.47 -15.38 -16.32
N THR A 72 3.51 -16.43 -15.50
CA THR A 72 3.05 -16.40 -14.11
C THR A 72 3.96 -15.52 -13.25
N TYR A 73 5.27 -15.63 -13.44
CA TYR A 73 6.25 -14.76 -12.79
C TYR A 73 6.05 -13.29 -13.17
N ASP A 74 5.89 -12.99 -14.46
CA ASP A 74 5.67 -11.62 -14.94
C ASP A 74 4.41 -11.01 -14.29
N THR A 75 3.35 -11.79 -14.12
CA THR A 75 2.10 -11.36 -13.48
C THR A 75 2.26 -11.13 -11.98
N GLN A 76 3.03 -11.98 -11.29
CA GLN A 76 3.40 -11.75 -9.88
C GLN A 76 4.27 -10.51 -9.71
N LEU A 77 5.18 -10.25 -10.66
CA LEU A 77 6.00 -9.05 -10.67
C LEU A 77 5.15 -7.78 -10.88
N GLU A 78 4.15 -7.81 -11.78
CA GLU A 78 3.17 -6.72 -11.92
C GLU A 78 2.47 -6.44 -10.58
N MET A 79 1.94 -7.47 -9.92
CA MET A 79 1.27 -7.34 -8.63
C MET A 79 2.19 -6.77 -7.54
N TYR A 80 3.45 -7.23 -7.49
CA TYR A 80 4.45 -6.72 -6.55
C TYR A 80 4.76 -5.24 -6.78
N LEU A 81 4.89 -4.80 -8.04
CA LEU A 81 5.17 -3.40 -8.36
C LEU A 81 4.02 -2.47 -7.92
N SER A 82 2.76 -2.88 -8.14
CA SER A 82 1.61 -2.11 -7.65
C SER A 82 1.53 -2.10 -6.12
N LEU A 83 1.80 -3.24 -5.46
CA LEU A 83 1.88 -3.32 -4.00
C LEU A 83 2.99 -2.41 -3.44
N LYS A 84 4.16 -2.34 -4.10
CA LYS A 84 5.28 -1.48 -3.71
C LYS A 84 4.96 0.01 -3.87
N ALA A 85 4.21 0.37 -4.91
CA ALA A 85 3.72 1.74 -5.05
C ALA A 85 2.68 2.08 -3.96
N LEU A 86 1.76 1.15 -3.68
CA LEU A 86 0.77 1.30 -2.62
C LEU A 86 1.43 1.41 -1.25
N SER A 87 2.51 0.64 -1.01
CA SER A 87 3.23 0.68 0.26
C SER A 87 3.88 2.03 0.50
N SER A 88 4.39 2.67 -0.55
CA SER A 88 4.92 4.03 -0.46
C SER A 88 3.84 5.02 0.02
N LEU A 89 2.63 4.95 -0.55
CA LEU A 89 1.51 5.80 -0.14
C LEU A 89 1.00 5.48 1.27
N ALA A 90 1.09 4.21 1.69
CA ALA A 90 0.67 3.76 2.99
C ALA A 90 1.62 4.18 4.12
N ILE A 91 2.90 4.46 3.82
CA ILE A 91 3.89 4.94 4.78
C ILE A 91 3.96 6.47 4.72
N GLU A 92 4.13 7.01 3.51
CA GLU A 92 4.32 8.43 3.23
C GLU A 92 3.27 8.90 2.19
N PRO A 93 2.06 9.26 2.64
CA PRO A 93 1.04 9.78 1.74
C PRO A 93 1.51 11.09 1.09
N SER A 94 1.13 11.31 -0.17
CA SER A 94 1.49 12.51 -0.91
C SER A 94 0.37 12.93 -1.88
N GLY A 95 0.43 14.18 -2.36
CA GLY A 95 -0.57 14.75 -3.26
C GLY A 95 -1.69 15.51 -2.54
N SER A 96 -2.88 15.55 -3.15
CA SER A 96 -4.13 16.01 -2.52
C SER A 96 -4.98 14.82 -2.08
N LEU A 97 -6.02 15.06 -1.27
CA LEU A 97 -6.98 14.01 -0.89
C LEU A 97 -7.54 13.28 -2.11
N ASP A 98 -7.89 14.03 -3.16
CA ASP A 98 -8.40 13.47 -4.42
C ASP A 98 -7.35 12.60 -5.11
N SER A 99 -6.13 13.11 -5.32
CA SER A 99 -5.09 12.34 -6.03
C SER A 99 -4.62 11.12 -5.24
N PHE A 100 -4.53 11.24 -3.91
CA PHE A 100 -4.19 10.13 -3.02
C PHE A 100 -5.24 9.02 -3.12
N THR A 101 -6.53 9.39 -3.10
CA THR A 101 -7.64 8.44 -3.23
C THR A 101 -7.64 7.78 -4.61
N ASP A 102 -7.44 8.57 -5.67
CA ASP A 102 -7.38 8.06 -7.04
C ASP A 102 -6.18 7.11 -7.23
N ASP A 103 -5.01 7.45 -6.70
CA ASP A 103 -3.81 6.62 -6.79
C ASP A 103 -3.99 5.30 -6.03
N ILE A 104 -4.59 5.31 -4.84
CA ILE A 104 -4.93 4.09 -4.10
C ILE A 104 -5.88 3.22 -4.92
N ASN A 105 -6.99 3.77 -5.40
CA ASN A 105 -8.00 3.02 -6.14
C ASN A 105 -7.39 2.37 -7.38
N LYS A 106 -6.60 3.15 -8.14
CA LYS A 106 -5.90 2.65 -9.31
C LYS A 106 -4.97 1.49 -8.98
N LEU A 107 -4.14 1.63 -7.94
CA LEU A 107 -3.19 0.58 -7.56
C LEU A 107 -3.90 -0.69 -7.06
N VAL A 108 -5.02 -0.54 -6.34
CA VAL A 108 -5.87 -1.66 -5.91
C VAL A 108 -6.49 -2.36 -7.13
N ASP A 109 -7.01 -1.62 -8.10
CA ASP A 109 -7.55 -2.18 -9.34
C ASP A 109 -6.47 -2.93 -10.14
N GLU A 110 -5.27 -2.37 -10.27
CA GLU A 110 -4.13 -3.02 -10.91
C GLU A 110 -3.74 -4.34 -10.21
N MET A 111 -3.73 -4.35 -8.87
CA MET A 111 -3.47 -5.56 -8.09
C MET A 111 -4.58 -6.61 -8.28
N LEU A 112 -5.86 -6.20 -8.30
CA LEU A 112 -6.99 -7.10 -8.53
C LEU A 112 -6.94 -7.70 -9.93
N ASP A 113 -6.63 -6.89 -10.94
CA ASP A 113 -6.46 -7.35 -12.32
C ASP A 113 -5.30 -8.33 -12.44
N ALA A 114 -4.16 -8.05 -11.82
CA ALA A 114 -3.02 -8.96 -11.79
C ALA A 114 -3.38 -10.28 -11.07
N ASN A 115 -4.08 -10.23 -9.94
CA ASN A 115 -4.53 -11.42 -9.23
C ASN A 115 -5.52 -12.26 -10.07
N ASN A 116 -6.45 -11.61 -10.77
CA ASN A 116 -7.37 -12.27 -11.69
C ASN A 116 -6.61 -12.99 -12.83
N LYS A 117 -5.63 -12.32 -13.44
CA LYS A 117 -4.76 -12.93 -14.46
C LYS A 117 -3.98 -14.13 -13.88
N TYR A 118 -3.39 -13.97 -12.70
CA TYR A 118 -2.63 -15.02 -12.02
C TYR A 118 -3.49 -16.27 -11.78
N SER A 119 -4.73 -16.09 -11.33
CA SER A 119 -5.65 -17.20 -11.08
C SER A 119 -5.95 -18.06 -12.32
N VAL A 120 -5.92 -17.46 -13.52
CA VAL A 120 -6.16 -18.14 -14.80
C VAL A 120 -4.88 -18.79 -15.34
N GLN A 121 -3.70 -18.33 -14.90
CA GLN A 121 -2.40 -18.87 -15.32
C GLN A 121 -1.96 -20.07 -14.48
N LEU A 122 -2.50 -20.22 -13.28
CA LEU A 122 -2.24 -21.40 -12.46
C LEU A 122 -2.81 -22.64 -13.17
N PRO A 123 -1.99 -23.69 -13.39
CA PRO A 123 -2.52 -24.94 -13.92
C PRO A 123 -3.55 -25.52 -12.95
N ASP A 124 -4.60 -26.14 -13.50
CA ASP A 124 -5.58 -26.89 -12.70
C ASP A 124 -4.83 -27.89 -11.81
N SER A 125 -5.11 -27.87 -10.50
CA SER A 125 -4.55 -28.86 -9.59
C SER A 125 -5.12 -30.25 -9.93
N GLU A 126 -4.29 -31.15 -10.46
CA GLU A 126 -4.61 -32.58 -10.62
C GLU A 126 -4.83 -33.29 -9.28
#